data_AF-A0A392S3B4-F1
#
_entry.id   AF-A0A392S3B4-F1
#
_cell.length_a   1.000
_cell.length_b   1.000
_cell.length_c   1.000
_cell.angle_alpha   90.00
_cell.angle_beta   90.00
_cell.angle_gamma   90.00
#
_symmetry.space_group_name_H-M   'P 1'
#
loop_
_entity.id
_entity.type
_entity.pdbx_description
1 polymer ?
#
loop_
_entity_poly.entity_id
_entity_poly.type
_entity_poly.pdbx_seq_one_letter_code
_entity_poly.pdbx_strand_id
1 'polypeptide(L)'
;PVVWALARDVSDHCPIILRYNDVDWGPRPFRFRNYWLENSKFKDMISKVWEEQNFTGWMGHILKERLKGLKEEIRKWNSEVYGVMDSRIQKLRHDIEVLDVRSEGTGITDEEVQ
;
A
#
# COMPACT_ATOMS: atom_id res chain seq x y z
N PRO A 1 9.42 3.68 -27.70
CA PRO A 1 8.30 3.69 -26.72
C PRO A 1 7.87 2.25 -26.47
N VAL A 2 7.76 1.85 -25.21
CA VAL A 2 7.24 0.52 -24.84
C VAL A 2 5.82 0.72 -24.32
N VAL A 3 4.88 -0.07 -24.85
CA VAL A 3 3.49 -0.06 -24.45
C VAL A 3 3.19 -1.37 -23.72
N TRP A 4 2.60 -1.27 -22.53
CA TRP A 4 2.09 -2.41 -21.79
C TRP A 4 0.60 -2.20 -21.49
N ALA A 5 -0.21 -3.18 -21.83
CA ALA A 5 -1.55 -3.29 -21.26
C ALA A 5 -1.42 -4.03 -19.91
N LEU A 6 -1.87 -3.39 -18.84
CA LEU A 6 -1.99 -4.02 -17.54
C LEU A 6 -3.28 -4.86 -17.49
N ALA A 7 -3.26 -5.88 -16.63
CA ALA A 7 -4.47 -6.62 -16.30
C ALA A 7 -5.55 -5.68 -15.73
N ARG A 8 -6.81 -6.04 -15.97
CA ARG A 8 -7.97 -5.42 -15.33
C ARG A 8 -7.79 -5.52 -13.80
N ASP A 9 -8.11 -4.43 -13.10
CA ASP A 9 -8.04 -4.37 -11.63
C ASP A 9 -9.45 -4.08 -11.11
N VAL A 10 -9.62 -3.16 -10.16
CA VAL A 10 -10.95 -2.70 -9.69
C VAL A 10 -11.74 -1.85 -10.70
N SER A 11 -11.19 -1.57 -11.88
CA SER A 11 -11.89 -0.90 -12.99
C SER A 11 -12.16 -1.91 -14.09
N ASP A 12 -13.31 -1.77 -14.74
CA ASP A 12 -13.71 -2.49 -15.95
C ASP A 12 -12.76 -2.29 -17.15
N HIS A 13 -11.92 -1.24 -17.11
CA HIS A 13 -10.92 -0.95 -18.13
C HIS A 13 -9.55 -1.58 -17.84
N CYS A 14 -8.82 -1.98 -18.89
CA CYS A 14 -7.42 -2.40 -18.82
C CYS A 14 -6.50 -1.17 -18.97
N PRO A 15 -5.73 -0.76 -17.94
CA PRO A 15 -4.86 0.40 -18.04
C PRO A 15 -3.75 0.20 -19.07
N ILE A 16 -3.45 1.24 -19.86
CA ILE A 16 -2.33 1.24 -20.81
C ILE A 16 -1.19 2.09 -20.27
N ILE A 17 -0.02 1.50 -20.09
CA ILE A 17 1.21 2.19 -19.72
C ILE A 17 2.05 2.43 -20.98
N LEU A 18 2.34 3.69 -21.25
CA LEU A 18 3.24 4.11 -22.32
C LEU A 18 4.54 4.65 -21.69
N ARG A 19 5.64 3.91 -21.85
CA ARG A 19 6.96 4.30 -21.34
C ARG A 19 7.86 4.77 -22.48
N TYR A 20 8.26 6.04 -22.45
CA TYR A 20 9.16 6.62 -23.46
C TYR A 20 10.64 6.43 -23.11
N ASN A 21 11.01 6.54 -21.83
CA ASN A 21 12.38 6.39 -21.31
C ASN A 21 12.35 5.76 -19.90
N ASP A 22 13.41 5.03 -19.51
CA ASP A 22 13.57 4.53 -18.15
C ASP A 22 14.34 5.56 -17.32
N VAL A 23 13.60 6.40 -16.59
CA VAL A 23 14.20 7.42 -15.71
C VAL A 23 14.14 6.89 -14.28
N ASP A 24 15.31 6.61 -13.71
CA ASP A 24 15.40 6.27 -12.29
C ASP A 24 15.26 7.55 -11.45
N TRP A 25 14.10 7.70 -10.81
CA TRP A 25 13.81 8.79 -9.88
C TRP A 25 14.38 8.55 -8.47
N GLY A 26 15.16 7.50 -8.30
CA GLY A 26 15.75 7.09 -7.04
C GLY A 26 14.80 6.25 -6.16
N PRO A 27 15.17 6.04 -4.89
CA PRO A 27 14.40 5.21 -3.98
C PRO A 27 12.97 5.72 -3.81
N ARG A 28 12.00 4.81 -3.81
CA ARG A 28 10.60 5.18 -3.58
C ARG A 28 10.47 5.88 -2.22
N PRO A 29 9.86 7.07 -2.17
CA PRO A 29 9.65 7.78 -0.91
C PRO A 29 8.72 6.97 0.00
N PHE A 30 8.85 7.19 1.31
CA PHE A 30 7.89 6.68 2.27
C PHE A 30 6.51 7.30 2.00
N ARG A 31 5.48 6.46 1.98
CA ARG A 31 4.09 6.90 1.80
C ARG A 31 3.29 6.58 3.05
N PHE A 32 2.67 7.60 3.60
CA PHE A 32 1.69 7.43 4.66
C PHE A 32 0.40 6.82 4.10
N ARG A 33 -0.21 5.88 4.81
CA ARG A 33 -1.50 5.29 4.41
C ARG A 33 -2.59 5.77 5.37
N ASN A 34 -3.65 6.38 4.83
CA ASN A 34 -4.68 7.03 5.65
C ASN A 34 -5.41 6.07 6.60
N TYR A 35 -5.64 4.83 6.18
CA TYR A 35 -6.31 3.83 7.03
C TYR A 35 -5.53 3.50 8.32
N TRP A 36 -4.25 3.85 8.42
CA TRP A 36 -3.53 3.72 9.69
C TRP A 36 -4.17 4.57 10.78
N LEU A 37 -4.74 5.73 10.43
CA LEU A 37 -5.43 6.62 11.38
C LEU A 37 -6.74 6.01 11.91
N GLU A 38 -7.33 5.06 11.20
CA GLU A 38 -8.55 4.36 11.62
C GLU A 38 -8.25 3.31 12.71
N ASN A 39 -6.98 2.91 12.86
CA ASN A 39 -6.56 2.02 13.93
C ASN A 39 -6.37 2.80 15.23
N SER A 40 -7.16 2.47 16.25
CA SER A 40 -7.12 3.13 17.55
C SER A 40 -5.74 3.13 18.22
N LYS A 41 -4.89 2.14 17.93
CA LYS A 41 -3.55 2.02 18.52
C LYS A 41 -2.47 2.80 17.76
N PHE A 42 -2.75 3.30 16.56
CA PHE A 42 -1.72 3.90 15.72
C PHE A 42 -1.16 5.19 16.33
N LYS A 43 -2.05 6.09 16.78
CA LYS A 43 -1.64 7.36 17.38
C LYS A 43 -0.80 7.16 18.64
N ASP A 44 -1.23 6.24 19.52
CA ASP A 44 -0.52 5.93 20.76
C ASP A 44 0.88 5.37 20.48
N MET A 45 1.00 4.49 19.48
CA MET A 45 2.29 3.97 19.02
C MET A 45 3.21 5.09 18.55
N ILE A 46 2.72 6.00 17.70
CA ILE A 46 3.51 7.14 17.19
C ILE A 46 3.99 8.03 18.34
N SER A 47 3.11 8.40 19.26
CA SER A 47 3.45 9.25 20.42
C SER A 47 4.52 8.60 21.29
N LYS A 48 4.33 7.32 21.64
CA LYS A 48 5.30 6.55 22.42
C LYS A 48 6.68 6.55 21.77
N VAL A 49 6.74 6.19 20.48
CA VAL A 49 8.00 6.07 19.74
C VAL A 49 8.68 7.43 19.56
N TRP A 50 7.90 8.51 19.42
CA TRP A 50 8.46 9.85 19.33
C TRP A 50 9.12 10.31 20.64
N GLU A 51 8.51 9.98 21.78
CA GLU A 51 8.99 10.35 23.11
C GLU A 51 10.18 9.50 23.58
N GLU A 52 10.20 8.21 23.24
CA GLU A 52 11.29 7.29 23.59
C GLU A 52 12.61 7.60 22.84
N GLN A 53 12.52 8.31 21.71
CA GLN A 53 13.67 8.64 20.87
C GLN A 53 14.48 9.82 21.41
N ASN A 54 15.73 9.53 21.76
CA ASN A 54 16.70 10.50 22.29
C ASN A 54 17.92 10.58 21.37
N PHE A 55 18.11 11.75 20.74
CA PHE A 55 19.26 12.02 19.87
C PHE A 55 19.90 13.35 20.25
N THR A 56 21.21 13.44 20.07
CA THR A 56 22.01 14.65 20.35
C THR A 56 22.55 15.25 19.05
N GLY A 57 22.74 16.57 19.00
CA GLY A 57 23.30 17.29 17.85
C GLY A 57 22.50 18.53 17.48
N TRP A 58 22.71 19.06 16.28
CA TRP A 58 21.91 20.19 15.79
C TRP A 58 20.47 19.76 15.48
N MET A 59 19.53 20.70 15.55
CA MET A 59 18.09 20.39 15.48
C MET A 59 17.66 19.64 14.22
N GLY A 60 18.29 19.92 13.07
CA GLY A 60 17.97 19.20 11.82
C GLY A 60 18.40 17.73 11.85
N HIS A 61 19.52 17.41 12.51
CA HIS A 61 19.93 16.02 12.71
C HIS A 61 18.95 15.29 13.64
N ILE A 62 18.57 15.92 14.75
CA ILE A 62 17.62 15.35 15.71
C ILE A 62 16.29 15.05 15.01
N LEU A 63 15.76 15.99 14.24
CA LEU A 63 14.51 15.80 13.51
C LEU A 63 14.61 14.67 12.47
N LYS A 64 15.70 14.64 11.69
CA LYS A 64 15.94 13.60 10.68
C LYS A 64 15.96 12.20 11.31
N GLU A 65 16.71 12.01 12.39
CA GLU A 65 16.81 10.70 13.04
C GLU A 65 15.49 10.30 13.71
N ARG A 66 14.75 11.24 14.30
CA ARG A 66 13.39 10.97 14.82
C ARG A 66 12.42 10.48 13.75
N LEU A 67 12.42 11.13 12.60
CA LEU A 67 11.57 10.74 11.46
C LEU A 67 12.00 9.39 10.88
N LYS A 68 13.31 9.10 10.87
CA LYS A 68 13.85 7.81 10.44
C LYS A 68 13.40 6.68 11.37
N GLY A 69 13.51 6.86 12.69
CA GLY A 69 13.04 5.88 13.67
C GLY A 69 11.54 5.64 13.59
N LEU A 70 10.74 6.71 13.47
CA LEU A 70 9.30 6.59 13.23
C LEU A 70 8.98 5.77 11.98
N LYS A 71 9.67 6.05 10.86
CA LYS A 71 9.46 5.32 9.60
C LYS A 71 9.71 3.82 9.76
N GLU A 72 10.75 3.43 10.48
CA GLU A 72 11.08 2.03 10.73
C GLU A 72 10.01 1.35 11.60
N GLU A 73 9.59 2.00 12.68
CA GLU A 73 8.56 1.45 13.56
C GLU A 73 7.20 1.36 12.87
N ILE A 74 6.79 2.36 12.08
CA ILE A 74 5.56 2.28 11.29
C ILE A 74 5.59 1.10 10.32
N ARG A 75 6.73 0.81 9.68
CA ARG A 75 6.86 -0.34 8.76
C ARG A 75 6.73 -1.67 9.50
N LYS A 76 7.35 -1.78 10.67
CA LYS A 76 7.25 -2.96 11.52
C LYS A 76 5.82 -3.16 12.01
N TRP A 77 5.24 -2.14 12.64
CA TRP A 77 3.86 -2.14 13.10
C TRP A 77 2.85 -2.46 11.98
N ASN A 78 3.01 -1.87 10.80
CA ASN A 78 2.14 -2.17 9.66
C ASN A 78 2.26 -3.65 9.26
N SER A 79 3.47 -4.20 9.24
CA SER A 79 3.68 -5.63 8.97
C SER A 79 3.12 -6.54 10.07
N GLU A 80 3.10 -6.10 11.33
CA GLU A 80 2.55 -6.90 12.43
C GLU A 80 1.02 -6.87 12.47
N VAL A 81 0.42 -5.70 12.26
CA VAL A 81 -1.03 -5.50 12.36
C VAL A 81 -1.77 -5.89 11.09
N TYR A 82 -1.24 -5.46 9.95
CA TYR A 82 -1.87 -5.66 8.66
C TYR A 82 -1.20 -6.79 7.86
N GLY A 83 0.02 -7.16 8.23
CA GLY A 83 0.73 -8.29 7.63
C GLY A 83 0.67 -8.28 6.12
N VAL A 84 0.27 -9.43 5.58
CA VAL A 84 0.17 -9.71 4.15
C VAL A 84 -1.11 -9.12 3.55
N MET A 85 -1.51 -7.89 3.93
CA MET A 85 -2.64 -7.18 3.33
C MET A 85 -2.52 -7.17 1.80
N ASP A 86 -1.29 -7.01 1.29
CA ASP A 86 -1.03 -7.08 -0.14
C ASP A 86 -1.45 -8.45 -0.73
N SER A 87 -1.22 -9.58 -0.03
CA SER A 87 -1.72 -10.89 -0.50
C SER A 87 -3.24 -11.02 -0.46
N ARG A 88 -3.90 -10.46 0.56
CA ARG A 88 -5.36 -10.48 0.63
C ARG A 88 -5.96 -9.65 -0.48
N ILE A 89 -5.36 -8.50 -0.79
CA ILE A 89 -5.73 -7.68 -1.95
C ILE A 89 -5.53 -8.47 -3.25
N GLN A 90 -4.39 -9.15 -3.42
CA GLN A 90 -4.15 -9.97 -4.62
C GLN A 90 -5.16 -11.12 -4.73
N LYS A 91 -5.48 -11.80 -3.63
CA LYS A 91 -6.49 -12.85 -3.62
C LYS A 91 -7.86 -12.31 -4.03
N LEU A 92 -8.29 -11.20 -3.45
CA LEU A 92 -9.58 -10.57 -3.80
C LEU A 92 -9.63 -10.12 -5.27
N ARG A 93 -8.53 -9.60 -5.81
CA ARG A 93 -8.45 -9.25 -7.25
C ARG A 93 -8.60 -10.48 -8.13
N HIS A 94 -7.94 -11.58 -7.77
CA HIS A 94 -8.08 -12.84 -8.50
C HIS A 94 -9.50 -13.39 -8.42
N ASP A 95 -10.13 -13.36 -7.24
CA ASP A 95 -11.50 -13.80 -7.05
C ASP A 95 -12.47 -12.96 -7.93
N ILE A 96 -12.27 -11.63 -8.04
CA ILE A 96 -13.03 -10.76 -8.95
C ILE A 96 -12.81 -11.15 -10.42
N GLU A 97 -11.56 -11.36 -10.84
CA GLU A 97 -11.23 -11.77 -12.20
C GLU A 97 -11.93 -13.08 -12.60
N VAL A 98 -11.96 -14.07 -11.70
CA VAL A 98 -12.66 -15.34 -11.91
C VAL A 98 -14.17 -15.14 -12.11
N LEU A 99 -14.79 -14.25 -11.31
CA LEU A 99 -16.21 -13.93 -11.44
C LEU A 99 -16.53 -13.22 -12.76
N ASP A 100 -15.71 -12.24 -13.15
CA ASP A 100 -15.87 -11.52 -14.42
C ASP A 100 -15.81 -12.45 -15.63
N VAL A 101 -14.79 -13.32 -15.69
CA VAL A 101 -14.62 -14.28 -16.80
C VAL A 101 -15.81 -15.24 -16.88
N ARG A 102 -16.33 -15.70 -15.73
CA ARG A 102 -17.51 -16.58 -15.70
C ARG A 102 -18.78 -15.85 -16.14
N SER A 103 -18.93 -14.58 -15.77
CA SER A 103 -20.02 -13.72 -16.25
C SER A 103 -20.07 -13.64 -17.76
N GLU A 104 -18.92 -13.39 -18.39
CA GLU A 104 -18.78 -13.23 -19.84
C GLU A 104 -19.09 -14.53 -20.60
N GLY A 105 -18.87 -15.70 -19.98
CA GLY A 105 -19.09 -17.01 -20.61
C GLY A 105 -20.47 -17.64 -20.37
N THR A 106 -20.91 -17.72 -19.12
CA THR A 106 -22.10 -18.50 -18.72
C THR A 106 -23.16 -17.70 -17.97
N GLY A 107 -22.88 -16.44 -17.64
CA GLY A 107 -23.68 -15.63 -16.70
C GLY A 107 -23.35 -15.94 -15.23
N ILE A 108 -23.69 -15.00 -14.34
CA ILE A 108 -23.57 -15.12 -12.87
C ILE A 108 -24.98 -15.37 -12.28
N THR A 109 -25.08 -16.19 -11.24
CA THR A 109 -26.35 -16.41 -10.50
C THR A 109 -26.62 -15.31 -9.47
N ASP A 110 -27.89 -14.98 -9.21
CA ASP A 110 -28.30 -13.90 -8.29
C ASP A 110 -27.72 -14.02 -6.86
N GLU A 111 -27.38 -15.23 -6.43
CA GLU A 111 -26.77 -15.54 -5.12
C GLU A 111 -25.33 -15.02 -4.97
N GLU A 112 -24.64 -14.74 -6.08
CA GLU A 112 -23.24 -14.30 -6.11
C GLU A 112 -23.11 -12.77 -6.28
N VAL A 113 -24.24 -12.08 -6.44
CA VAL A 113 -24.34 -10.62 -6.61
C VAL A 113 -24.55 -9.91 -5.24
N GLN A 114 -24.84 -10.66 -4.17
CA GLN A 114 -24.96 -10.13 -2.79
C GLN A 114 -23.63 -10.12 -2.04
#